data_AF-A0A9D3AYT3-F1
#
_entry.id   AF-A0A9D3AYT3-F1
#
_cell.length_a   1.000
_cell.length_b   1.000
_cell.length_c   1.000
_cell.angle_alpha   90.00
_cell.angle_beta   90.00
_cell.angle_gamma   90.00
#
_symmetry.space_group_name_H-M   'P 1'
#
loop_
_entity.id
_entity.type
_entity.pdbx_description
1 polymer ?
#
loop_
_entity_poly.entity_id
_entity_poly.type
_entity_poly.pdbx_seq_one_letter_code
_entity_poly.pdbx_strand_id
1 'polypeptide(L)'
;MTKGSSTNQWDMFETYKQKIQPLVGQSPWVLRITEYKDTPVPVFLVKERTLTEHSADKNSNAPKKKLLKDRGLLYGQSLRRCLPIIRLVISGVCDDAGIPLNLQRFIASDRIIFRGNLPLHEEAGTKLALMFKLQERIKDMDRVELIAWRVERFSAEEAAYWLSRVIHFGDAANRWARAGMRTMLGGQPGDKAVPAMLEKLRR
;
A
#
# COMPACT_ATOMS: atom_id res chain seq x y z
N MET A 1 -36.50 -4.80 -5.83
CA MET A 1 -35.50 -4.44 -6.88
C MET A 1 -34.72 -3.21 -6.41
N THR A 2 -33.40 -3.28 -6.56
CA THR A 2 -32.32 -2.53 -5.90
C THR A 2 -32.28 -1.03 -6.18
N LYS A 3 -32.77 -0.20 -5.24
CA LYS A 3 -32.55 1.27 -5.22
C LYS A 3 -31.38 1.73 -4.32
N GLY A 4 -30.76 0.84 -3.54
CA GLY A 4 -29.73 1.20 -2.56
C GLY A 4 -28.29 1.32 -3.10
N SER A 5 -27.99 0.81 -4.30
CA SER A 5 -26.62 0.75 -4.83
C SER A 5 -26.15 2.04 -5.50
N SER A 6 -27.05 2.83 -6.09
CA SER A 6 -26.70 4.04 -6.85
C SER A 6 -26.42 5.24 -5.93
N THR A 7 -27.20 5.39 -4.86
CA THR A 7 -27.03 6.48 -3.87
C THR A 7 -25.68 6.42 -3.16
N ASN A 8 -25.23 5.23 -2.79
CA ASN A 8 -23.94 5.04 -2.11
C ASN A 8 -22.73 5.33 -3.02
N GLN A 9 -22.83 5.08 -4.33
CA GLN A 9 -21.75 5.40 -5.27
C GLN A 9 -21.65 6.91 -5.54
N TRP A 10 -22.79 7.60 -5.61
CA TRP A 10 -22.85 9.05 -5.76
C TRP A 10 -22.26 9.78 -4.55
N ASP A 11 -22.65 9.37 -3.34
CA ASP A 11 -22.10 9.90 -2.08
C ASP A 11 -20.57 9.70 -1.98
N MET A 12 -20.08 8.52 -2.39
CA MET A 12 -18.66 8.21 -2.43
C MET A 12 -17.89 9.13 -3.39
N PHE A 13 -18.45 9.40 -4.57
CA PHE A 13 -17.80 10.22 -5.58
C PHE A 13 -17.75 11.70 -5.20
N GLU A 14 -18.83 12.23 -4.62
CA GLU A 14 -18.85 13.60 -4.09
C GLU A 14 -17.91 13.76 -2.90
N THR A 15 -17.92 12.80 -1.97
CA THR A 15 -16.94 12.77 -0.86
C THR A 15 -15.51 12.77 -1.40
N TYR A 16 -15.22 11.98 -2.43
CA TYR A 16 -13.90 11.95 -3.05
C TYR A 16 -13.50 13.31 -3.60
N LYS A 17 -14.33 13.92 -4.44
CA LYS A 17 -14.01 15.19 -5.08
C LYS A 17 -13.79 16.33 -4.08
N GLN A 18 -14.66 16.42 -3.08
CA GLN A 18 -14.68 17.56 -2.17
C GLN A 18 -13.62 17.44 -1.06
N LYS A 19 -13.42 16.23 -0.52
CA LYS A 19 -12.59 16.04 0.68
C LYS A 19 -11.28 15.32 0.41
N ILE A 20 -11.28 14.30 -0.45
CA ILE A 20 -10.13 13.40 -0.61
C ILE A 20 -9.17 13.86 -1.71
N GLN A 21 -9.69 14.20 -2.88
CA GLN A 21 -8.91 14.58 -4.06
C GLN A 21 -7.98 15.78 -3.81
N PRO A 22 -8.39 16.84 -3.06
CA PRO A 22 -7.50 17.97 -2.78
C PRO A 22 -6.24 17.58 -1.97
N LEU A 23 -6.35 16.55 -1.11
CA LEU A 23 -5.27 16.11 -0.23
C LEU A 23 -4.19 15.30 -0.96
N VAL A 24 -4.54 14.68 -2.10
CA VAL A 24 -3.62 13.83 -2.89
C VAL A 24 -2.36 14.58 -3.30
N GLY A 25 -2.48 15.86 -3.65
CA GLY A 25 -1.35 16.69 -4.10
C GLY A 25 -0.31 16.96 -3.01
N GLN A 26 -0.73 16.94 -1.75
CA GLN A 26 0.09 17.30 -0.59
C GLN A 26 0.60 16.07 0.17
N SER A 27 -0.11 14.95 0.06
CA SER A 27 0.21 13.72 0.77
C SER A 27 1.61 13.17 0.41
N PRO A 28 2.38 12.69 1.40
CA PRO A 28 3.69 12.09 1.16
C PRO A 28 3.59 10.79 0.37
N TRP A 29 2.48 10.07 0.51
CA TRP A 29 2.24 8.81 -0.16
C TRP A 29 0.89 8.80 -0.88
N VAL A 30 0.78 8.00 -1.94
CA VAL A 30 -0.45 7.86 -2.74
C VAL A 30 -0.68 6.39 -3.06
N LEU A 31 -1.87 5.88 -2.75
CA LEU A 31 -2.36 4.61 -3.28
C LEU A 31 -3.17 4.86 -4.55
N ARG A 32 -2.62 4.47 -5.69
CA ARG A 32 -3.32 4.51 -6.98
C ARG A 32 -4.03 3.18 -7.22
N ILE A 33 -5.34 3.25 -7.48
CA ILE A 33 -6.16 2.13 -7.90
C ILE A 33 -6.47 2.31 -9.39
N THR A 34 -6.01 1.39 -10.22
CA THR A 34 -6.02 1.52 -11.68
C THR A 34 -6.18 0.18 -12.39
N GLU A 35 -6.08 0.19 -13.71
CA GLU A 35 -6.19 -0.99 -14.57
C GLU A 35 -4.98 -1.00 -15.50
N TYR A 36 -4.26 -2.11 -15.56
CA TYR A 36 -3.21 -2.33 -16.53
C TYR A 36 -3.62 -3.43 -17.50
N LYS A 37 -3.22 -3.27 -18.76
CA LYS A 37 -3.35 -4.30 -19.77
C LYS A 37 -2.68 -5.59 -19.28
N ASP A 38 -3.31 -6.73 -19.56
CA ASP A 38 -2.78 -8.06 -19.27
C ASP A 38 -2.56 -8.37 -17.78
N THR A 39 -3.26 -7.66 -16.89
CA THR A 39 -3.25 -7.93 -15.43
C THR A 39 -4.66 -8.05 -14.87
N PRO A 40 -4.90 -8.93 -13.87
CA PRO A 40 -6.17 -8.96 -13.15
C PRO A 40 -6.50 -7.61 -12.52
N VAL A 41 -7.68 -7.07 -12.82
CA VAL A 41 -8.16 -5.81 -12.27
C VAL A 41 -8.77 -5.99 -10.85
N PRO A 42 -8.63 -5.00 -9.96
CA PRO A 42 -7.83 -3.78 -10.12
C PRO A 42 -6.35 -4.00 -9.77
N VAL A 43 -5.54 -3.02 -10.16
CA VAL A 43 -4.12 -2.91 -9.82
C VAL A 43 -3.93 -1.82 -8.79
N PHE A 44 -3.27 -2.15 -7.69
CA PHE A 44 -2.91 -1.23 -6.62
C PHE A 44 -1.44 -0.87 -6.76
N LEU A 45 -1.15 0.43 -6.85
CA LEU A 45 0.20 0.96 -6.99
C LEU A 45 0.44 1.98 -5.89
N VAL A 46 1.39 1.70 -5.01
CA VAL A 46 1.79 2.63 -3.95
C VAL A 46 2.96 3.48 -4.44
N LYS A 47 2.80 4.79 -4.29
CA LYS A 47 3.76 5.80 -4.75
C LYS A 47 4.20 6.66 -3.58
N GLU A 48 5.48 6.98 -3.56
CA GLU A 48 6.09 7.91 -2.61
C GLU A 48 6.39 9.22 -3.29
N ARG A 49 6.13 10.33 -2.61
CA ARG A 49 6.51 11.65 -3.04
C ARG A 49 7.93 11.94 -2.57
N THR A 50 8.83 12.09 -3.54
CA THR A 50 10.23 12.40 -3.31
C THR A 50 10.55 13.79 -3.85
N LEU A 51 11.49 14.47 -3.20
CA LEU A 51 12.10 15.68 -3.74
C LEU A 51 13.20 15.25 -4.70
N THR A 52 13.20 15.76 -5.93
CA THR A 52 14.37 15.57 -6.80
C THR A 52 15.53 16.40 -6.25
N GLU A 53 16.58 15.72 -5.80
CA GLU A 53 17.92 16.30 -5.79
C GLU A 53 18.38 16.30 -7.24
N HIS A 54 18.32 17.45 -7.92
CA HIS A 54 19.03 17.55 -9.20
C HIS A 54 20.53 17.42 -8.92
N SER A 55 21.13 16.49 -9.65
CA SER A 55 22.55 16.29 -9.84
C SER A 55 23.33 17.61 -9.83
N ALA A 56 24.21 17.77 -8.85
CA ALA A 56 25.54 18.38 -8.87
C ALA A 56 25.89 19.59 -9.79
N ASP A 57 24.94 20.33 -10.35
CA ASP A 57 25.21 21.65 -10.94
C ASP A 57 24.82 22.73 -9.94
N LYS A 58 25.84 23.21 -9.21
CA LYS A 58 25.76 24.21 -8.14
C LYS A 58 25.16 25.58 -8.55
N ASN A 59 24.72 25.76 -9.79
CA ASN A 59 24.32 27.05 -10.34
C ASN A 59 22.87 27.17 -10.88
N SER A 60 22.02 26.14 -10.77
CA SER A 60 20.62 26.28 -11.17
C SER A 60 19.71 26.57 -9.99
N ASN A 61 19.18 27.80 -9.89
CA ASN A 61 18.16 28.22 -8.92
C ASN A 61 16.75 27.66 -9.26
N ALA A 62 16.69 26.48 -9.87
CA ALA A 62 15.46 25.88 -10.37
C ALA A 62 14.65 25.25 -9.21
N PRO A 63 13.32 25.46 -9.16
CA PRO A 63 12.50 24.93 -8.08
C PRO A 63 12.54 23.39 -8.05
N LYS A 64 12.80 22.81 -6.87
CA LYS A 64 12.80 21.35 -6.65
C LYS A 64 11.44 20.77 -7.02
N LYS A 65 11.39 19.90 -8.04
CA LYS A 65 10.14 19.30 -8.52
C LYS A 65 9.78 18.09 -7.65
N LYS A 66 8.60 18.12 -7.03
CA LYS A 66 8.06 16.95 -6.31
C LYS A 66 7.71 15.85 -7.32
N LEU A 67 8.35 14.68 -7.22
CA LEU A 67 8.12 13.52 -8.10
C LEU A 67 7.46 12.38 -7.32
N LEU A 68 6.45 11.74 -7.91
CA LEU A 68 5.89 10.49 -7.39
C LEU A 68 6.67 9.30 -7.95
N LYS A 69 7.37 8.59 -7.07
CA LYS A 69 8.14 7.39 -7.39
C LYS A 69 7.33 6.14 -7.04
N ASP A 70 7.29 5.18 -7.94
CA ASP A 70 6.59 3.91 -7.73
C ASP A 70 7.36 3.03 -6.74
N ARG A 71 6.69 2.61 -5.66
CA ARG A 71 7.31 1.84 -4.56
C ARG A 71 6.79 0.42 -4.41
N GLY A 72 5.67 0.07 -5.04
CA GLY A 72 5.18 -1.30 -5.03
C GLY A 72 3.91 -1.46 -5.83
N LEU A 73 3.63 -2.69 -6.26
CA LEU A 73 2.46 -3.06 -7.05
C LEU A 73 1.81 -4.30 -6.45
N LEU A 74 0.47 -4.34 -6.42
CA LEU A 74 -0.30 -5.48 -5.96
C LEU A 74 -1.55 -5.68 -6.80
N TYR A 75 -1.80 -6.91 -7.26
CA TYR A 75 -2.97 -7.28 -8.05
C TYR A 75 -3.26 -8.78 -7.92
N GLY A 76 -4.37 -9.24 -8.50
CA GLY A 76 -4.71 -10.66 -8.57
C GLY A 76 -4.92 -11.31 -7.20
N GLN A 77 -4.43 -12.54 -7.03
CA GLN A 77 -4.66 -13.32 -5.81
C GLN A 77 -3.97 -12.70 -4.58
N SER A 78 -2.75 -12.17 -4.74
CA SER A 78 -2.06 -11.46 -3.65
C SER A 78 -2.89 -10.27 -3.15
N LEU A 79 -3.49 -9.50 -4.07
CA LEU A 79 -4.39 -8.40 -3.68
C LEU A 79 -5.61 -8.90 -2.92
N ARG A 80 -6.31 -9.93 -3.43
CA ARG A 80 -7.49 -10.51 -2.76
C ARG A 80 -7.15 -10.99 -1.35
N ARG A 81 -6.01 -11.64 -1.20
CA ARG A 81 -5.55 -12.20 0.08
C ARG A 81 -5.20 -11.11 1.09
N CYS A 82 -4.53 -10.04 0.64
CA CYS A 82 -4.16 -8.93 1.51
C CYS A 82 -5.25 -7.88 1.70
N LEU A 83 -6.38 -7.98 0.99
CA LEU A 83 -7.40 -6.92 0.96
C LEU A 83 -7.93 -6.52 2.34
N PRO A 84 -8.24 -7.44 3.28
CA PRO A 84 -8.68 -7.08 4.61
C PRO A 84 -7.64 -6.23 5.37
N ILE A 85 -6.36 -6.59 5.24
CA ILE A 85 -5.25 -5.92 5.92
C ILE A 85 -4.99 -4.55 5.28
N ILE A 86 -5.06 -4.44 3.95
CA ILE A 86 -4.93 -3.15 3.26
C ILE A 86 -6.04 -2.19 3.71
N ARG A 87 -7.29 -2.68 3.82
CA ARG A 87 -8.42 -1.90 4.33
C ARG A 87 -8.18 -1.43 5.76
N LEU A 88 -7.60 -2.27 6.62
CA LEU A 88 -7.23 -1.90 7.98
C LEU A 88 -6.18 -0.79 7.98
N VAL A 89 -5.08 -0.94 7.22
CA VAL A 89 -4.01 0.07 7.12
C VAL A 89 -4.54 1.43 6.66
N ILE A 90 -5.38 1.47 5.61
CA ILE A 90 -5.90 2.75 5.10
C ILE A 90 -7.04 3.33 5.95
N SER A 91 -7.64 2.53 6.84
CA SER A 91 -8.69 3.02 7.75
C SER A 91 -8.14 3.97 8.82
N GLY A 92 -6.85 3.84 9.14
CA GLY A 92 -6.14 4.73 10.07
C GLY A 92 -5.71 6.07 9.46
N VAL A 93 -5.91 6.29 8.16
CA VAL A 93 -5.48 7.55 7.52
C VAL A 93 -6.43 8.68 7.88
N CYS A 94 -5.86 9.73 8.47
CA CYS A 94 -6.52 10.97 8.81
C CYS A 94 -6.04 12.14 7.94
N ASP A 95 -6.79 13.25 7.97
CA ASP A 95 -6.30 14.56 7.52
C ASP A 95 -5.33 15.18 8.55
N ASP A 96 -4.83 16.39 8.23
CA ASP A 96 -3.90 17.13 9.08
C ASP A 96 -4.48 17.53 10.44
N ALA A 97 -5.82 17.53 10.57
CA ALA A 97 -6.52 17.79 11.84
C ALA A 97 -6.77 16.49 12.64
N GLY A 98 -6.29 15.34 12.16
CA GLY A 98 -6.50 14.05 12.79
C GLY A 98 -7.88 13.43 12.54
N ILE A 99 -8.66 13.98 11.60
CA ILE A 99 -9.99 13.49 11.26
C ILE A 99 -9.88 12.31 10.28
N PRO A 100 -10.49 11.14 10.57
CA PRO A 100 -10.43 9.99 9.68
C PRO A 100 -11.01 10.25 8.28
N LEU A 101 -10.25 9.92 7.24
CA LEU A 101 -10.66 10.07 5.84
C LEU A 101 -11.57 8.94 5.36
N ASN A 102 -11.70 7.85 6.13
CA ASN A 102 -12.53 6.68 5.83
C ASN A 102 -12.24 6.05 4.45
N LEU A 103 -10.95 5.97 4.07
CA LEU A 103 -10.51 5.52 2.76
C LEU A 103 -10.91 4.07 2.43
N GLN A 104 -11.13 3.24 3.44
CA GLN A 104 -11.63 1.87 3.31
C GLN A 104 -13.00 1.77 2.63
N ARG A 105 -13.78 2.87 2.56
CA ARG A 105 -15.05 2.94 1.83
C ARG A 105 -14.87 2.84 0.31
N PHE A 106 -13.72 3.26 -0.22
CA PHE A 106 -13.40 3.18 -1.66
C PHE A 106 -12.98 1.77 -2.10
N ILE A 107 -12.72 0.88 -1.13
CA ILE A 107 -12.22 -0.47 -1.35
C ILE A 107 -13.23 -1.44 -0.74
N ALA A 108 -14.22 -1.82 -1.54
CA ALA A 108 -15.20 -2.83 -1.15
C ALA A 108 -14.56 -4.23 -1.11
N SER A 109 -15.11 -5.12 -0.28
CA SER A 109 -14.59 -6.49 -0.10
C SER A 109 -14.87 -7.41 -1.31
N ASP A 110 -15.86 -7.08 -2.13
CA ASP A 110 -16.35 -7.88 -3.25
C ASP A 110 -15.82 -7.38 -4.61
N ARG A 111 -16.17 -6.15 -4.99
CA ARG A 111 -15.82 -5.53 -6.27
C ARG A 111 -15.37 -4.10 -6.05
N ILE A 112 -14.08 -3.87 -6.29
CA ILE A 112 -13.48 -2.54 -6.21
C ILE A 112 -13.77 -1.80 -7.52
N ILE A 113 -14.71 -0.87 -7.48
CA ILE A 113 -15.15 -0.07 -8.64
C ILE A 113 -14.32 1.20 -8.79
N PHE A 114 -13.88 1.78 -7.67
CA PHE A 114 -13.14 3.04 -7.66
C PHE A 114 -11.83 2.94 -8.47
N ARG A 115 -11.56 4.00 -9.25
CA ARG A 115 -10.30 4.21 -9.97
C ARG A 115 -9.85 5.63 -9.70
N GLY A 116 -8.64 5.79 -9.19
CA GLY A 116 -8.16 7.09 -8.74
C GLY A 116 -7.01 6.98 -7.76
N ASN A 117 -6.71 8.09 -7.09
CA ASN A 117 -5.61 8.21 -6.16
C ASN A 117 -6.17 8.48 -4.76
N LEU A 118 -5.78 7.66 -3.78
CA LEU A 118 -6.09 7.90 -2.39
C LEU A 118 -4.85 8.48 -1.68
N PRO A 119 -5.00 9.56 -0.89
CA PRO A 119 -3.93 10.11 -0.09
C PRO A 119 -3.54 9.11 1.01
N LEU A 120 -2.25 9.02 1.32
CA LEU A 120 -1.75 8.25 2.45
C LEU A 120 -0.77 9.13 3.24
N HIS A 121 -0.86 9.05 4.56
CA HIS A 121 0.19 9.53 5.45
C HIS A 121 1.39 8.57 5.46
N GLU A 122 2.49 8.99 6.08
CA GLU A 122 3.79 8.29 6.09
C GLU A 122 3.68 6.81 6.48
N GLU A 123 2.99 6.51 7.58
CA GLU A 123 2.91 5.15 8.12
C GLU A 123 2.18 4.19 7.17
N ALA A 124 0.95 4.54 6.73
CA ALA A 124 0.20 3.71 5.79
C ALA A 124 0.93 3.52 4.46
N GLY A 125 1.53 4.60 3.92
CA GLY A 125 2.32 4.53 2.69
C GLY A 125 3.48 3.55 2.80
N THR A 126 4.22 3.65 3.89
CA THR A 126 5.37 2.81 4.20
C THR A 126 4.98 1.34 4.40
N LYS A 127 3.93 1.07 5.20
CA LYS A 127 3.40 -0.28 5.42
C LYS A 127 2.96 -0.92 4.10
N LEU A 128 2.16 -0.21 3.30
CA LEU A 128 1.70 -0.74 2.00
C LEU A 128 2.87 -0.97 1.03
N ALA A 129 3.83 -0.06 0.96
CA ALA A 129 5.04 -0.24 0.14
C ALA A 129 5.82 -1.48 0.55
N LEU A 130 6.02 -1.69 1.86
CA LEU A 130 6.71 -2.85 2.39
C LEU A 130 5.95 -4.15 2.08
N MET A 131 4.63 -4.19 2.29
CA MET A 131 3.79 -5.34 1.93
C MET A 131 3.90 -5.67 0.43
N PHE A 132 3.79 -4.66 -0.42
CA PHE A 132 3.77 -4.83 -1.88
C PHE A 132 5.13 -5.31 -2.39
N LYS A 133 6.24 -4.89 -1.76
CA LYS A 133 7.59 -5.39 -2.07
C LYS A 133 7.83 -6.81 -1.55
N LEU A 134 7.36 -7.11 -0.35
CA LEU A 134 7.62 -8.41 0.27
C LEU A 134 6.83 -9.54 -0.38
N GLN A 135 5.63 -9.30 -0.91
CA GLN A 135 4.88 -10.36 -1.61
C GLN A 135 5.47 -10.75 -2.97
N GLU A 136 6.29 -9.90 -3.61
CA GLU A 136 6.84 -10.17 -4.95
C GLU A 136 7.51 -11.56 -5.02
N ARG A 137 7.11 -12.40 -5.98
CA ARG A 137 7.65 -13.76 -6.22
C ARG A 137 7.31 -14.82 -5.15
N ILE A 138 6.41 -14.53 -4.21
CA ILE A 138 5.88 -15.55 -3.30
C ILE A 138 4.66 -16.23 -3.96
N LYS A 139 4.71 -17.56 -4.10
CA LYS A 139 3.60 -18.35 -4.65
C LYS A 139 2.58 -18.78 -3.59
N ASP A 140 3.05 -18.92 -2.36
CA ASP A 140 2.25 -19.34 -1.21
C ASP A 140 1.45 -18.14 -0.66
N MET A 141 0.14 -18.16 -0.89
CA MET A 141 -0.75 -17.06 -0.49
C MET A 141 -0.95 -16.97 1.02
N ASP A 142 -0.77 -18.05 1.76
CA ASP A 142 -0.82 -18.00 3.22
C ASP A 142 0.37 -17.20 3.75
N ARG A 143 1.56 -17.43 3.18
CA ARG A 143 2.74 -16.61 3.52
C ARG A 143 2.56 -15.15 3.15
N VAL A 144 1.97 -14.86 2.00
CA VAL A 144 1.65 -13.48 1.58
C VAL A 144 0.74 -12.79 2.59
N GLU A 145 -0.31 -13.48 3.04
CA GLU A 145 -1.23 -12.96 4.06
C GLU A 145 -0.56 -12.76 5.42
N LEU A 146 0.28 -13.71 5.84
CA LEU A 146 0.93 -13.69 7.15
C LEU A 146 1.91 -12.51 7.23
N ILE A 147 2.67 -12.30 6.16
CA ILE A 147 3.55 -11.13 6.01
C ILE A 147 2.73 -9.86 6.11
N ALA A 148 1.60 -9.77 5.40
CA ALA A 148 0.73 -8.61 5.43
C ALA A 148 0.25 -8.28 6.85
N TRP A 149 -0.28 -9.26 7.59
CA TRP A 149 -0.70 -9.08 8.98
C TRP A 149 0.42 -8.62 9.91
N ARG A 150 1.64 -9.17 9.74
CA ARG A 150 2.76 -8.77 10.60
C ARG A 150 3.29 -7.38 10.28
N VAL A 151 3.32 -7.00 9.00
CA VAL A 151 3.70 -5.63 8.59
C VAL A 151 2.68 -4.61 9.07
N GLU A 152 1.39 -4.94 9.07
CA GLU A 152 0.34 -4.05 9.58
C GLU A 152 0.57 -3.67 11.04
N ARG A 153 1.08 -4.60 11.86
CA ARG A 153 1.38 -4.38 13.29
C ARG A 153 2.67 -3.64 13.59
N PHE A 154 3.49 -3.36 12.58
CA PHE A 154 4.72 -2.59 12.79
C PHE A 154 4.39 -1.17 13.28
N SER A 155 5.26 -0.60 14.10
CA SER A 155 5.23 0.85 14.33
C SER A 155 5.56 1.61 13.04
N ALA A 156 5.33 2.92 13.03
CA ALA A 156 5.74 3.78 11.93
C ALA A 156 7.26 3.69 11.69
N GLU A 157 8.05 3.72 12.76
CA GLU A 157 9.51 3.65 12.74
C GLU A 157 10.01 2.30 12.23
N GLU A 158 9.40 1.19 12.69
CA GLU A 158 9.76 -0.16 12.25
C GLU A 158 9.49 -0.33 10.76
N ALA A 159 8.30 0.09 10.30
CA ALA A 159 7.93 0.02 8.90
C ALA A 159 8.91 0.84 8.04
N ALA A 160 9.26 2.06 8.48
CA ALA A 160 10.17 2.95 7.74
C ALA A 160 11.59 2.38 7.69
N TYR A 161 12.09 1.88 8.82
CA TYR A 161 13.39 1.22 8.91
C TYR A 161 13.47 0.04 7.95
N TRP A 162 12.52 -0.89 8.02
CA TRP A 162 12.52 -2.08 7.17
C TRP A 162 12.33 -1.75 5.69
N LEU A 163 11.45 -0.81 5.36
CA LEU A 163 11.28 -0.36 3.99
C LEU A 163 12.59 0.21 3.44
N SER A 164 13.32 0.99 4.24
CA SER A 164 14.61 1.54 3.82
C SER A 164 15.60 0.44 3.44
N ARG A 165 15.69 -0.64 4.23
CA ARG A 165 16.54 -1.81 3.95
C ARG A 165 16.16 -2.53 2.66
N VAL A 166 14.88 -2.49 2.29
CA VAL A 166 14.35 -3.16 1.11
C VAL A 166 14.56 -2.36 -0.17
N ILE A 167 14.73 -1.03 -0.10
CA ILE A 167 14.74 -0.16 -1.30
C ILE A 167 15.98 0.72 -1.49
N HIS A 168 16.78 1.00 -0.45
CA HIS A 168 17.83 2.05 -0.51
C HIS A 168 19.28 1.57 -0.52
N PHE A 169 19.58 0.28 -0.32
CA PHE A 169 20.96 -0.20 -0.09
C PHE A 169 21.61 -0.92 -1.29
N GLY A 170 21.08 -0.71 -2.50
CA GLY A 170 21.56 -1.36 -3.72
C GLY A 170 21.04 -2.79 -3.91
N ASP A 171 21.18 -3.31 -5.13
CA ASP A 171 20.41 -4.48 -5.57
C ASP A 171 20.65 -5.75 -4.75
N ALA A 172 21.90 -6.07 -4.42
CA ALA A 172 22.23 -7.27 -3.64
C ALA A 172 21.66 -7.19 -2.21
N ALA A 173 21.96 -6.09 -1.50
CA ALA A 173 21.49 -5.88 -0.13
C ALA A 173 19.96 -5.83 -0.06
N ASN A 174 19.31 -5.11 -0.98
CA ASN A 174 17.86 -5.04 -1.09
C ASN A 174 17.23 -6.42 -1.36
N ARG A 175 17.87 -7.28 -2.16
CA ARG A 175 17.42 -8.68 -2.36
C ARG A 175 17.55 -9.51 -1.09
N TRP A 176 18.69 -9.40 -0.39
CA TRP A 176 18.91 -10.13 0.86
C TRP A 176 17.93 -9.71 1.96
N ALA A 177 17.73 -8.40 2.13
CA ALA A 177 16.75 -7.86 3.07
C ALA A 177 15.34 -8.41 2.76
N ARG A 178 14.90 -8.37 1.50
CA ARG A 178 13.62 -8.97 1.09
C ARG A 178 13.54 -10.45 1.42
N ALA A 179 14.57 -11.24 1.09
CA ALA A 179 14.58 -12.67 1.36
C ALA A 179 14.50 -12.97 2.87
N GLY A 180 15.36 -12.33 3.67
CA GLY A 180 15.39 -12.49 5.12
C GLY A 180 14.07 -12.10 5.77
N MET A 181 13.51 -10.94 5.40
CA MET A 181 12.22 -10.49 5.91
C MET A 181 11.07 -11.43 5.54
N ARG A 182 11.03 -11.97 4.33
CA ARG A 182 9.99 -12.94 3.92
C ARG A 182 10.04 -14.20 4.78
N THR A 183 11.23 -14.66 5.12
CA THR A 183 11.41 -15.80 6.02
C THR A 183 11.01 -15.45 7.45
N MET A 184 11.48 -14.32 7.97
CA MET A 184 11.18 -13.87 9.34
C MET A 184 9.68 -13.64 9.56
N LEU A 185 9.00 -13.02 8.60
CA LEU A 185 7.60 -12.65 8.71
C LEU A 185 6.65 -13.72 8.20
N GLY A 186 7.01 -14.45 7.15
CA GLY A 186 6.14 -15.43 6.51
C GLY A 186 6.52 -16.89 6.75
N GLY A 187 7.53 -17.18 7.58
CA GLY A 187 8.08 -18.52 7.71
C GLY A 187 8.76 -19.03 6.44
N GLN A 188 9.15 -20.30 6.42
CA GLN A 188 9.71 -20.95 5.22
C GLN A 188 8.60 -21.40 4.26
N PRO A 189 8.87 -21.52 2.94
CA PRO A 189 7.92 -22.11 2.01
C PRO A 189 7.49 -23.53 2.46
N GLY A 190 6.18 -23.79 2.49
CA GLY A 190 5.64 -25.11 2.86
C GLY A 190 5.65 -25.43 4.36
N ASP A 191 5.99 -24.45 5.22
CA ASP A 191 5.93 -24.63 6.67
C ASP A 191 4.49 -24.80 7.16
N LYS A 192 4.20 -25.96 7.75
CA LYS A 192 2.87 -26.35 8.25
C LYS A 192 2.39 -25.46 9.41
N ALA A 193 3.27 -24.70 10.05
CA ALA A 193 2.89 -23.77 11.11
C ALA A 193 2.24 -22.49 10.56
N VAL A 194 2.45 -22.14 9.28
CA VAL A 194 1.94 -20.90 8.68
C VAL A 194 0.42 -20.80 8.73
N PRO A 195 -0.37 -21.81 8.29
CA PRO A 195 -1.83 -21.76 8.39
C PRO A 195 -2.33 -21.63 9.83
N ALA A 196 -1.71 -22.36 10.77
CA ALA A 196 -2.07 -22.29 12.19
C ALA A 196 -1.79 -20.91 12.81
N MET A 197 -0.73 -20.23 12.37
CA MET A 197 -0.45 -18.85 12.79
C MET A 197 -1.44 -17.86 12.19
N LEU A 198 -1.81 -18.02 10.92
CA LEU A 198 -2.81 -17.17 10.26
C LEU A 198 -4.18 -17.24 10.92
N GLU A 199 -4.64 -18.43 11.28
CA GLU A 199 -5.93 -18.61 11.95
C GLU A 199 -6.01 -17.86 13.28
N LYS A 200 -4.87 -17.63 13.95
CA LYS A 200 -4.82 -16.82 15.17
C LYS A 200 -4.90 -15.31 14.90
N LEU A 201 -4.56 -14.87 13.69
CA LEU A 201 -4.53 -13.46 13.29
C LEU A 201 -5.84 -13.02 12.62
N ARG A 202 -6.57 -13.97 12.01
CA ARG A 202 -7.89 -13.73 11.40
C ARG A 202 -9.03 -13.59 12.41
N ARG A 203 -8.82 -14.03 13.65
CA ARG A 203 -9.77 -13.95 14.77
C ARG A 203 -9.61 -12.63 15.52
#